data_AF-A0A7K4GS88-F1
#
_entry.id   AF-A0A7K4GS88-F1
#
_cell.length_a   1.000
_cell.length_b   1.000
_cell.length_c   1.000
_cell.angle_alpha   90.00
_cell.angle_beta   90.00
_cell.angle_gamma   90.00
#
_symmetry.space_group_name_H-M   'P 1'
#
loop_
_entity.id
_entity.type
_entity.pdbx_description
1 polymer ?
#
loop_
_entity_poly.entity_id
_entity_poly.type
_entity_poly.pdbx_seq_one_letter_code
_entity_poly.pdbx_strand_id
1 'polypeptide(L)'
;MSEIVIFNFIMLFFGIVGAGVFILLFFVSAPYGQHIRKGWGPNLDNRLGWFLMEIPTVVIFLILYLIGGRTTSIVSILFLIIWMVHYGQRTFIFPFLIRGKEPMPVTIVTFGFIFNGINTYLQTRWIYTLSAPYSYDWIISPFFIIGVSIFIKRMTSIST
;
A
#
# COMPACT_ATOMS: atom_id res chain seq x y z
N MET A 1 -8.85 -16.69 -20.51
CA MET A 1 -8.00 -15.48 -20.41
C MET A 1 -6.78 -15.86 -19.58
N SER A 2 -5.56 -15.58 -20.03
CA SER A 2 -4.37 -15.85 -19.21
C SER A 2 -4.31 -14.88 -18.03
N GLU A 3 -3.76 -15.32 -16.90
CA GLU A 3 -3.68 -14.55 -15.66
C GLU A 3 -3.03 -13.16 -15.88
N ILE A 4 -1.99 -13.10 -16.71
CA ILE A 4 -1.29 -11.86 -17.04
C ILE A 4 -2.19 -10.83 -17.75
N VAL A 5 -3.17 -11.28 -18.55
CA VAL A 5 -4.11 -10.37 -19.24
C VAL A 5 -5.06 -9.74 -18.23
N ILE A 6 -5.56 -10.52 -17.27
CA ILE A 6 -6.40 -10.02 -16.18
C ILE A 6 -5.60 -9.03 -15.33
N PHE A 7 -4.36 -9.37 -14.99
CA PHE A 7 -3.46 -8.50 -14.23
C PHE A 7 -3.22 -7.15 -14.94
N ASN A 8 -2.91 -7.18 -16.24
CA ASN A 8 -2.67 -5.97 -17.02
C ASN A 8 -3.92 -5.08 -17.11
N PHE A 9 -5.11 -5.69 -17.25
CA PHE A 9 -6.36 -4.95 -17.25
C PHE A 9 -6.60 -4.26 -15.90
N ILE A 10 -6.41 -4.96 -14.78
CA ILE A 10 -6.54 -4.38 -13.44
C ILE A 10 -5.52 -3.24 -13.25
N MET A 11 -4.26 -3.45 -13.65
CA MET A 11 -3.21 -2.44 -13.54
C MET A 11 -3.54 -1.18 -14.35
N LEU A 12 -3.98 -1.33 -15.60
CA LEU A 12 -4.35 -0.20 -16.46
C LEU A 12 -5.56 0.54 -15.89
N PHE A 13 -6.61 -0.19 -15.52
CA PHE A 13 -7.81 0.39 -14.91
C PHE A 13 -7.46 1.18 -13.64
N PHE A 14 -6.66 0.57 -12.75
CA PHE A 14 -6.24 1.20 -11.51
C PHE A 14 -5.39 2.46 -11.74
N GLY A 15 -4.51 2.43 -12.76
CA GLY A 15 -3.75 3.60 -13.20
C GLY A 15 -4.63 4.74 -13.71
N ILE A 16 -5.64 4.43 -14.54
CA ILE A 16 -6.61 5.42 -15.05
C ILE A 16 -7.41 6.04 -13.91
N VAL A 17 -7.92 5.22 -12.98
CA VAL A 17 -8.65 5.70 -11.79
C VAL A 17 -7.75 6.61 -10.96
N GLY A 18 -6.48 6.22 -10.73
CA GLY A 18 -5.51 7.04 -10.01
C GLY A 18 -5.27 8.40 -10.66
N ALA A 19 -5.11 8.45 -11.97
CA ALA A 19 -4.96 9.70 -12.71
C ALA A 19 -6.22 10.59 -12.61
N GLY A 20 -7.41 10.00 -12.69
CA GLY A 20 -8.67 10.72 -12.50
C GLY A 20 -8.82 11.29 -11.10
N VAL A 21 -8.51 10.51 -10.06
CA VAL A 21 -8.52 10.95 -8.66
C VAL A 21 -7.50 12.07 -8.44
N PHE A 22 -6.31 11.96 -9.01
CA PHE A 22 -5.29 13.02 -8.93
C PHE A 22 -5.82 14.36 -9.45
N ILE A 23 -6.47 14.38 -10.61
CA ILE A 23 -7.08 15.59 -11.17
C ILE A 23 -8.23 16.08 -10.27
N LEU A 24 -9.10 15.18 -9.80
CA LEU A 24 -10.24 15.53 -8.97
C LEU A 24 -9.83 16.20 -7.65
N LEU A 25 -8.71 15.76 -7.04
CA LEU A 25 -8.23 16.29 -5.77
C LEU A 25 -7.76 17.76 -5.84
N PHE A 26 -7.53 18.33 -7.03
CA PHE A 26 -7.32 19.78 -7.19
C PHE A 26 -8.61 20.58 -6.98
N PHE A 27 -9.78 19.97 -7.18
CA PHE A 27 -11.08 20.63 -7.09
C PHE A 27 -11.86 20.23 -5.83
N VAL A 28 -11.66 19.01 -5.34
CA VAL A 28 -12.40 18.45 -4.21
C VAL A 28 -11.43 17.86 -3.20
N SER A 29 -11.33 18.47 -2.02
CA SER A 29 -10.57 17.91 -0.91
C SER A 29 -11.25 16.66 -0.36
N ALA A 30 -10.47 15.61 -0.12
CA ALA A 30 -10.98 14.40 0.54
C ALA A 30 -11.52 14.77 1.95
N PRO A 31 -12.71 14.29 2.33
CA PRO A 31 -13.43 14.69 3.53
C PRO A 31 -12.91 13.96 4.77
N TYR A 32 -11.62 14.09 5.05
CA TYR A 32 -10.97 13.46 6.19
C TYR A 32 -9.95 14.39 6.85
N GLY A 33 -9.69 14.20 8.15
CA GLY A 33 -8.80 15.07 8.92
C GLY A 33 -9.33 16.50 9.03
N GLN A 34 -8.54 17.49 8.59
CA GLN A 34 -8.89 18.92 8.69
C GLN A 34 -10.07 19.34 7.77
N HIS A 35 -10.52 18.46 6.86
CA HIS A 35 -11.56 18.76 5.87
C HIS A 35 -12.85 17.95 6.08
N ILE A 36 -13.18 17.56 7.31
CA ILE A 36 -14.41 16.81 7.60
C ILE A 36 -15.65 17.55 7.07
N ARG A 37 -16.47 16.82 6.30
CA ARG A 37 -17.77 17.27 5.81
C ARG A 37 -18.84 16.24 6.17
N LYS A 38 -20.02 16.72 6.58
CA LYS A 38 -21.20 15.87 6.79
C LYS A 38 -21.64 15.25 5.45
N GLY A 39 -22.18 14.02 5.48
CA GLY A 39 -22.74 13.34 4.31
C GLY A 39 -21.95 12.15 3.77
N TRP A 40 -20.80 11.80 4.37
CA TRP A 40 -19.94 10.68 3.94
C TRP A 40 -20.21 9.36 4.68
N GLY A 41 -21.43 9.18 5.17
CA GLY A 41 -21.85 7.99 5.92
C GLY A 41 -21.53 8.06 7.41
N PRO A 42 -21.69 6.93 8.14
CA PRO A 42 -21.39 6.86 9.56
C PRO A 42 -19.90 7.03 9.81
N ASN A 43 -19.60 7.49 11.01
CA ASN A 43 -18.26 7.79 11.46
C ASN A 43 -17.72 6.66 12.34
N LEU A 44 -16.42 6.39 12.21
CA LEU A 44 -15.69 5.41 12.97
C LEU A 44 -14.56 6.09 13.74
N ASP A 45 -14.07 5.44 14.81
CA ASP A 45 -12.89 5.93 15.51
C ASP A 45 -11.72 6.05 14.53
N ASN A 46 -10.97 7.15 14.64
CA ASN A 46 -9.90 7.47 13.71
C ASN A 46 -8.84 6.36 13.66
N ARG A 47 -8.44 5.84 14.82
CA ARG A 47 -7.39 4.82 14.93
C ARG A 47 -7.85 3.51 14.34
N LEU A 48 -9.08 3.09 14.66
CA LEU A 48 -9.66 1.87 14.11
C LEU A 48 -9.89 2.00 12.60
N GLY A 49 -10.36 3.16 12.13
CA GLY A 49 -10.55 3.43 10.70
C GLY A 49 -9.23 3.34 9.93
N TRP A 50 -8.16 3.94 10.46
CA TRP A 50 -6.83 3.84 9.87
C TRP A 50 -6.30 2.40 9.86
N PHE A 51 -6.42 1.69 10.98
CA PHE A 51 -5.99 0.30 11.07
C PHE A 51 -6.70 -0.59 10.04
N LEU A 52 -8.04 -0.49 9.97
CA LEU A 52 -8.83 -1.24 9.00
C LEU A 52 -8.46 -0.87 7.57
N MET A 53 -8.22 0.41 7.29
CA MET A 53 -7.81 0.86 5.95
C MET A 53 -6.46 0.25 5.52
N GLU A 54 -5.49 0.13 6.42
CA GLU A 54 -4.11 -0.26 6.10
C GLU A 54 -3.86 -1.77 6.22
N ILE A 55 -4.58 -2.50 7.08
CA ILE A 55 -4.36 -3.95 7.28
C ILE A 55 -4.37 -4.82 6.02
N PRO A 56 -5.16 -4.56 4.95
CA PRO A 56 -5.05 -5.37 3.73
C PRO A 56 -3.63 -5.38 3.14
N THR A 57 -2.84 -4.32 3.35
CA THR A 57 -1.46 -4.24 2.83
C THR A 57 -0.51 -5.23 3.49
N VAL A 58 -0.75 -5.59 4.75
CA VAL A 58 0.04 -6.57 5.48
C VAL A 58 -0.46 -7.98 5.16
N VAL A 59 -1.77 -8.19 5.26
CA VAL A 59 -2.38 -9.51 5.13
C VAL A 59 -2.23 -10.06 3.72
N ILE A 60 -2.58 -9.27 2.69
CA ILE A 60 -2.51 -9.72 1.30
C ILE A 60 -1.06 -9.95 0.89
N PHE A 61 -0.14 -9.08 1.32
CA PHE A 61 1.27 -9.23 0.98
C PHE A 61 1.85 -10.54 1.55
N LEU A 62 1.58 -10.84 2.83
CA LEU A 62 2.03 -12.07 3.47
C LEU A 62 1.43 -13.32 2.82
N ILE A 63 0.12 -13.32 2.56
CA ILE A 63 -0.54 -14.48 1.92
C ILE A 63 0.06 -14.72 0.53
N LEU A 64 0.17 -13.68 -0.29
CA LEU A 64 0.69 -13.80 -1.66
C LEU A 64 2.19 -14.15 -1.70
N TYR A 65 2.97 -13.70 -0.72
CA TYR A 65 4.35 -14.15 -0.52
C TYR A 65 4.41 -15.66 -0.26
N LEU A 66 3.62 -16.16 0.70
CA LEU A 66 3.64 -17.57 1.11
C LEU A 66 3.21 -18.51 -0.01
N ILE A 67 2.22 -18.13 -0.82
CA ILE A 67 1.76 -18.95 -1.96
C ILE A 67 2.58 -18.74 -3.23
N GLY A 68 3.40 -17.69 -3.30
CA GLY A 68 4.08 -17.25 -4.52
C GLY A 68 5.23 -18.16 -4.98
N GLY A 69 5.57 -19.22 -4.23
CA GLY A 69 6.57 -20.22 -4.62
C GLY A 69 8.03 -19.75 -4.61
N ARG A 70 8.29 -18.46 -4.31
CA ARG A 70 9.63 -17.83 -4.28
C ARG A 70 10.06 -17.37 -2.90
N THR A 71 9.61 -18.06 -1.85
CA THR A 71 9.81 -17.68 -0.44
C THR A 71 11.26 -17.79 0.06
N THR A 72 12.15 -18.43 -0.68
CA THR A 72 13.54 -18.69 -0.24
C THR A 72 14.58 -17.80 -0.90
N SER A 73 14.21 -17.04 -1.93
CA SER A 73 15.14 -16.14 -2.62
C SER A 73 15.49 -14.93 -1.74
N ILE A 74 16.78 -14.58 -1.68
CA ILE A 74 17.24 -13.41 -0.91
C ILE A 74 16.54 -12.13 -1.34
N VAL A 75 16.32 -11.95 -2.65
CA VAL A 75 15.68 -10.75 -3.21
C VAL A 75 14.22 -10.70 -2.76
N SER A 76 13.57 -11.86 -2.75
CA SER A 76 12.16 -12.00 -2.33
C SER A 76 11.98 -11.69 -0.85
N ILE A 77 12.91 -12.14 0.00
CA ILE A 77 12.93 -11.85 1.44
C ILE A 77 13.23 -10.37 1.68
N LEU A 78 14.16 -9.76 0.93
CA LEU A 78 14.45 -8.33 1.06
C LEU A 78 13.22 -7.47 0.75
N PHE A 79 12.49 -7.77 -0.35
CA PHE A 79 11.25 -7.06 -0.65
C PHE A 79 10.19 -7.26 0.44
N LEU A 80 10.09 -8.47 1.02
CA LEU A 80 9.21 -8.73 2.15
C LEU A 80 9.58 -7.85 3.35
N ILE A 81 10.85 -7.81 3.74
CA ILE A 81 11.32 -7.02 4.89
C ILE A 81 11.03 -5.53 4.65
N ILE A 82 11.40 -5.00 3.48
CA ILE A 82 11.14 -3.59 3.13
C ILE A 82 9.65 -3.26 3.25
N TRP A 83 8.78 -4.10 2.68
CA TRP A 83 7.34 -3.91 2.73
C TRP A 83 6.79 -4.00 4.16
N MET A 84 7.16 -5.05 4.90
CA MET A 84 6.67 -5.32 6.24
C MET A 84 7.16 -4.30 7.27
N VAL A 85 8.38 -3.77 7.11
CA VAL A 85 8.87 -2.68 7.96
C VAL A 85 8.01 -1.43 7.76
N HIS A 86 7.75 -1.03 6.51
CA HIS A 86 6.92 0.13 6.22
C HIS A 86 5.46 -0.03 6.63
N TYR A 87 4.78 -1.06 6.11
CA TYR A 87 3.36 -1.25 6.38
C TYR A 87 3.09 -1.79 7.78
N GLY A 88 4.05 -2.49 8.41
CA GLY A 88 3.98 -2.85 9.82
C GLY A 88 4.00 -1.61 10.71
N GLN A 89 4.90 -0.66 10.45
CA GLN A 89 4.89 0.62 11.16
C GLN A 89 3.58 1.38 10.91
N ARG A 90 3.12 1.47 9.66
CA ARG A 90 1.92 2.24 9.28
C ARG A 90 0.61 1.63 9.78
N THR A 91 0.54 0.30 9.87
CA THR A 91 -0.67 -0.42 10.30
C THR A 91 -0.70 -0.60 11.81
N PHE A 92 0.40 -1.00 12.44
CA PHE A 92 0.40 -1.39 13.86
C PHE A 92 0.97 -0.34 14.80
N ILE A 93 1.80 0.59 14.34
CA ILE A 93 2.41 1.60 15.22
C ILE A 93 1.73 2.96 15.02
N PHE A 94 1.56 3.37 13.77
CA PHE A 94 1.06 4.69 13.43
C PHE A 94 -0.33 5.02 14.00
N PRO A 95 -1.33 4.10 14.06
CA PRO A 95 -2.62 4.41 14.66
C PRO A 95 -2.52 4.89 16.12
N PHE A 96 -1.53 4.41 16.87
CA PHE A 96 -1.29 4.84 18.25
C PHE A 96 -0.61 6.21 18.34
N LEU A 97 0.08 6.64 17.27
CA LEU A 97 0.70 7.95 17.14
C LEU A 97 -0.29 9.03 16.69
N ILE A 98 -1.47 8.65 16.20
CA ILE A 98 -2.51 9.60 15.78
C ILE A 98 -2.99 10.41 16.99
N ARG A 99 -2.76 11.73 16.93
CA ARG A 99 -3.19 12.71 17.94
C ARG A 99 -4.56 13.33 17.66
N GLY A 100 -5.01 13.28 16.41
CA GLY A 100 -6.33 13.78 16.01
C GLY A 100 -7.45 12.89 16.55
N LYS A 101 -8.47 13.50 17.16
CA LYS A 101 -9.70 12.81 17.62
C LYS A 101 -10.83 12.83 16.58
N GLU A 102 -10.58 13.50 15.47
CA GLU A 102 -11.53 13.70 14.41
C GLU A 102 -11.94 12.37 13.78
N PRO A 103 -13.25 12.04 13.75
CA PRO A 103 -13.72 10.75 13.30
C PRO A 103 -13.47 10.52 11.81
N MET A 104 -13.30 9.25 11.44
CA MET A 104 -13.10 8.84 10.06
C MET A 104 -14.41 8.33 9.44
N PRO A 105 -14.88 8.88 8.31
CA PRO A 105 -16.06 8.34 7.63
C PRO A 105 -15.79 6.92 7.12
N VAL A 106 -16.74 6.01 7.33
CA VAL A 106 -16.61 4.60 6.91
C VAL A 106 -16.39 4.47 5.40
N THR A 107 -16.99 5.36 4.61
CA THR A 107 -16.79 5.39 3.15
C THR A 107 -15.31 5.57 2.77
N ILE A 108 -14.58 6.44 3.48
CA ILE A 108 -13.15 6.67 3.24
C ILE A 108 -12.34 5.45 3.66
N VAL A 109 -12.69 4.82 4.78
CA VAL A 109 -12.07 3.56 5.22
C VAL A 109 -12.25 2.48 4.15
N THR A 110 -13.46 2.33 3.60
CA THR A 110 -13.77 1.34 2.57
C THR A 110 -12.99 1.62 1.28
N PHE A 111 -12.94 2.87 0.82
CA PHE A 111 -12.16 3.22 -0.37
C PHE A 111 -10.67 2.95 -0.18
N GLY A 112 -10.12 3.34 0.97
CA GLY A 112 -8.71 3.06 1.27
C GLY A 112 -8.44 1.57 1.43
N PHE A 113 -9.34 0.79 2.04
CA PHE A 113 -9.23 -0.67 2.16
C PHE A 113 -9.14 -1.33 0.77
N ILE A 114 -10.06 -0.98 -0.14
CA ILE A 114 -10.09 -1.52 -1.50
C ILE A 114 -8.84 -1.10 -2.27
N PHE A 115 -8.49 0.18 -2.22
CA PHE A 115 -7.30 0.72 -2.89
C PHE A 115 -6.04 0.01 -2.43
N ASN A 116 -5.83 -0.07 -1.11
CA ASN A 116 -4.68 -0.73 -0.50
C ASN A 116 -4.65 -2.22 -0.85
N GLY A 117 -5.81 -2.89 -0.86
CA GLY A 117 -5.91 -4.29 -1.23
C GLY A 117 -5.52 -4.55 -2.69
N ILE A 118 -6.08 -3.80 -3.63
CA ILE A 118 -5.76 -3.92 -5.06
C ILE A 118 -4.29 -3.55 -5.31
N ASN A 119 -3.80 -2.46 -4.72
CA ASN A 119 -2.42 -2.03 -4.89
C ASN A 119 -1.43 -3.09 -4.39
N THR A 120 -1.68 -3.63 -3.20
CA THR A 120 -0.85 -4.69 -2.61
C THR A 120 -0.91 -5.94 -3.49
N TYR A 121 -2.10 -6.36 -3.93
CA TYR A 121 -2.24 -7.47 -4.85
C TYR A 121 -1.39 -7.28 -6.11
N LEU A 122 -1.47 -6.11 -6.76
CA LEU A 122 -0.71 -5.81 -7.97
C LEU A 122 0.80 -5.93 -7.74
N GLN A 123 1.32 -5.32 -6.68
CA GLN A 123 2.75 -5.34 -6.37
C GLN A 123 3.23 -6.75 -6.02
N THR A 124 2.54 -7.41 -5.09
CA THR A 124 2.98 -8.71 -4.58
C THR A 124 2.85 -9.81 -5.64
N ARG A 125 1.77 -9.78 -6.43
CA ARG A 125 1.56 -10.78 -7.49
C ARG A 125 2.60 -10.65 -8.60
N TRP A 126 3.00 -9.42 -8.92
CA TRP A 126 4.11 -9.18 -9.84
C TRP A 126 5.41 -9.77 -9.30
N ILE A 127 5.82 -9.39 -8.09
CA ILE A 127 7.12 -9.76 -7.50
C ILE A 127 7.27 -11.28 -7.35
N TYR A 128 6.25 -11.95 -6.82
CA TYR A 128 6.38 -13.36 -6.45
C TYR A 128 5.89 -14.34 -7.50
N THR A 129 5.01 -13.95 -8.43
CA THR A 129 4.41 -14.91 -9.37
C THR A 129 4.63 -14.55 -10.84
N LEU A 130 4.32 -13.32 -11.25
CA LEU A 130 4.22 -12.98 -12.68
C LEU A 130 5.54 -12.53 -13.32
N SER A 131 6.42 -11.88 -12.57
CA SER A 131 7.72 -11.45 -13.08
C SER A 131 8.68 -12.63 -13.27
N ALA A 132 9.72 -12.46 -14.08
CA ALA A 132 10.88 -13.34 -14.01
C ALA A 132 11.53 -13.24 -12.60
N PRO A 133 12.08 -14.34 -12.05
CA PRO A 133 12.78 -14.27 -10.77
C PRO A 133 13.90 -13.22 -10.83
N TYR A 134 13.89 -12.31 -9.86
CA TYR A 134 14.95 -11.30 -9.76
C TYR A 134 16.29 -11.98 -9.43
N SER A 135 17.33 -11.66 -10.20
CA SER A 135 18.68 -12.17 -9.97
C SER A 135 19.35 -11.47 -8.78
N TYR A 136 20.43 -12.06 -8.28
CA TYR A 136 21.26 -11.45 -7.23
C TYR A 136 21.86 -10.11 -7.69
N ASP A 137 22.23 -9.99 -8.97
CA ASP A 137 22.77 -8.76 -9.55
C ASP A 137 21.79 -7.59 -9.46
N TRP A 138 20.49 -7.86 -9.37
CA TRP A 138 19.47 -6.82 -9.18
C TRP A 138 19.70 -6.02 -7.90
N ILE A 139 20.16 -6.66 -6.82
CA ILE A 139 20.41 -6.00 -5.53
C ILE A 139 21.59 -5.03 -5.63
N ILE A 140 22.59 -5.37 -6.44
CA ILE A 140 23.80 -4.56 -6.64
C ILE A 140 23.55 -3.45 -7.68
N SER A 141 22.45 -3.56 -8.44
CA SER A 141 22.12 -2.55 -9.44
C SER A 141 21.95 -1.15 -8.81
N PRO A 142 22.36 -0.09 -9.52
CA PRO A 142 22.20 1.27 -9.03
C PRO A 142 20.72 1.61 -8.79
N PHE A 143 19.80 1.02 -9.55
CA PHE A 143 18.36 1.22 -9.38
C PHE A 143 17.86 0.76 -8.01
N PHE A 144 18.30 -0.43 -7.55
CA PHE A 144 17.92 -0.95 -6.25
C PHE A 144 18.53 -0.11 -5.12
N ILE A 145 19.83 0.20 -5.21
CA ILE A 145 20.54 0.98 -4.19
C ILE A 145 19.93 2.38 -4.03
N ILE A 146 19.70 3.08 -5.13
CA ILE A 146 19.09 4.41 -5.12
C ILE A 146 17.66 4.33 -4.57
N GLY A 147 16.86 3.36 -5.03
CA GLY A 147 15.48 3.18 -4.56
C GLY A 147 15.39 2.94 -3.06
N VAL A 148 16.21 2.03 -2.54
CA VAL A 148 16.27 1.73 -1.09
C VAL A 148 16.78 2.92 -0.29
N SER A 149 17.78 3.65 -0.79
CA SER A 149 18.31 4.85 -0.11
C SER A 149 17.24 5.93 0.06
N ILE A 150 16.47 6.19 -1.00
CA ILE A 150 15.35 7.14 -0.96
C ILE A 150 14.27 6.66 0.04
N PHE A 151 13.94 5.38 0.00
CA PHE A 151 12.96 4.78 0.90
C PHE A 151 13.36 4.92 2.38
N ILE A 152 14.60 4.57 2.73
CA ILE A 152 15.10 4.66 4.12
C ILE A 152 15.08 6.11 4.60
N LYS A 153 15.56 7.06 3.77
CA LYS A 153 15.58 8.49 4.12
C LYS A 153 14.19 9.02 4.44
N ARG A 154 13.17 8.61 3.67
CA ARG A 154 11.79 9.04 3.92
C ARG A 154 11.21 8.39 5.17
N MET A 155 11.55 7.14 5.43
CA MET A 155 11.03 6.40 6.56
C MET A 155 11.52 6.94 7.91
N THR A 156 12.78 7.36 8.01
CA THR A 156 13.34 7.95 9.24
C THR A 156 12.81 9.35 9.54
N SER A 157 12.34 10.08 8.51
CA SER A 157 11.73 11.40 8.67
C SER A 157 10.35 11.38 9.34
N ILE A 158 9.69 10.22 9.45
CA ILE A 158 8.34 10.09 10.03
C ILE A 158 8.39 9.99 11.58
N SER A 159 9.57 9.74 12.16
CA SER A 159 9.78 9.60 13.62
C SER A 159 10.26 10.87 14.33
N THR A 160 10.35 12.00 13.63
CA THR A 160 10.74 13.32 14.18
C THR A 160 9.60 14.31 14.01
#